data_AF-A0ABC8LF50-F1
#
_entry.id   AF-A0ABC8LF50-F1
#
_cell.length_a   1.000
_cell.length_b   1.000
_cell.length_c   1.000
_cell.angle_alpha   90.00
_cell.angle_beta   90.00
_cell.angle_gamma   90.00
#
_symmetry.space_group_name_H-M   'P 1'
#
loop_
_entity.id
_entity.type
_entity.pdbx_description
1 polymer ?
#
loop_
_entity_poly.entity_id
_entity_poly.type
_entity_poly.pdbx_seq_one_letter_code
_entity_poly.pdbx_strand_id
1 'polypeptide(L)' 'MRDYNSNDVPSPKGATNSIKKVSMLPLIFLIFYEVSGGPFGAEGIVNAARPLLALLGFKIFPFIWCILEALITAEMSTML' A
#
# COMPACT_ATOMS: atom_id res chain seq x y z
N MET A 1 -12.40 -8.11 60.69
CA MET A 1 -11.32 -8.54 59.79
C MET A 1 -11.95 -8.59 58.41
N ARG A 2 -11.70 -7.60 57.53
CA ARG A 2 -12.34 -7.52 56.21
C ARG A 2 -11.66 -8.53 55.30
N ASP A 3 -12.44 -9.49 54.88
CA ASP A 3 -12.24 -10.49 53.84
C ASP A 3 -11.74 -9.83 52.55
N TYR A 4 -10.42 -9.85 52.35
CA TYR A 4 -9.78 -9.41 51.11
C TYR A 4 -10.00 -10.49 50.04
N ASN A 5 -11.07 -10.32 49.27
CA ASN A 5 -11.40 -11.17 48.14
C ASN A 5 -10.41 -10.88 46.99
N SER A 6 -9.58 -11.87 46.67
CA SER A 6 -8.54 -11.77 45.63
C SER A 6 -9.08 -11.51 44.21
N ASN A 7 -10.40 -11.40 44.02
CA ASN A 7 -11.04 -11.11 42.75
C ASN A 7 -11.30 -9.61 42.52
N ASP A 8 -11.03 -8.76 43.52
CA ASP A 8 -11.20 -7.30 43.43
C ASP A 8 -9.97 -6.56 42.87
N VAL A 9 -8.97 -7.28 42.38
CA VAL A 9 -7.87 -6.66 41.63
C VAL A 9 -8.35 -6.33 40.21
N PRO A 10 -8.46 -5.05 39.82
CA PRO A 10 -8.73 -4.69 38.44
C PRO A 10 -7.52 -5.14 37.61
N SER A 11 -7.65 -6.30 36.96
CA SER A 11 -6.67 -6.81 36.01
C SER A 11 -6.40 -5.70 34.98
N PRO A 12 -5.13 -5.33 34.73
CA PRO A 12 -4.82 -4.34 33.71
C PRO A 12 -5.37 -4.87 32.40
N LYS A 13 -6.44 -4.25 31.89
CA LYS A 13 -6.97 -4.52 30.56
C LYS A 13 -5.81 -4.25 29.61
N GLY A 14 -5.14 -5.31 29.20
CA GLY A 14 -4.00 -5.25 28.31
C GLY A 14 -4.40 -4.40 27.13
N ALA A 15 -3.76 -3.25 26.98
CA ALA A 15 -3.84 -2.46 25.76
C ALA A 15 -3.21 -3.33 24.68
N THR A 16 -4.04 -4.17 24.06
CA THR A 16 -3.70 -4.93 22.88
C THR A 16 -3.50 -3.90 21.78
N ASN A 17 -2.23 -3.52 21.58
CA ASN A 17 -1.80 -2.72 20.44
C ASN A 17 -2.06 -3.56 19.19
N SER A 18 -3.29 -3.51 18.71
CA SER A 18 -3.67 -4.08 17.43
C SER A 18 -2.92 -3.28 16.38
N ILE A 19 -1.90 -3.91 15.79
CA ILE A 19 -1.25 -3.36 14.60
C ILE A 19 -2.37 -3.16 13.57
N LYS A 20 -2.75 -1.90 13.33
CA LYS A 20 -3.72 -1.56 12.29
C LYS A 20 -3.05 -1.89 10.97
N LYS A 21 -3.45 -3.00 10.36
CA LYS A 21 -3.13 -3.28 8.96
C LYS A 21 -3.66 -2.12 8.13
N VAL A 22 -2.76 -1.49 7.38
CA VAL A 22 -3.14 -0.51 6.36
C VAL A 22 -4.01 -1.25 5.34
N SER A 23 -5.18 -0.70 5.07
CA SER A 23 -6.09 -1.27 4.07
C SER A 23 -5.45 -1.18 2.67
N MET A 24 -5.82 -2.08 1.76
CA MET A 24 -5.28 -2.14 0.41
C MET A 24 -5.32 -0.78 -0.30
N LEU A 25 -6.45 -0.08 -0.21
CA LEU A 25 -6.66 1.19 -0.90
C LEU A 25 -5.68 2.31 -0.47
N PRO A 26 -5.56 2.66 0.83
CA PRO A 26 -4.55 3.63 1.26
C PRO A 26 -3.11 3.15 1.03
N LEU A 27 -2.84 1.84 1.05
CA LEU A 27 -1.52 1.30 0.72
C LEU A 27 -1.13 1.58 -0.73
N ILE A 28 -2.04 1.37 -1.69
CA ILE A 28 -1.82 1.66 -3.11
C ILE A 28 -1.56 3.16 -3.33
N PHE A 29 -2.35 4.02 -2.67
CA PHE A 29 -2.15 5.46 -2.75
C PHE A 29 -0.80 5.89 -2.17
N LEU A 30 -0.37 5.32 -1.04
CA LEU A 30 0.93 5.59 -0.44
C LEU A 30 2.07 5.22 -1.39
N ILE A 31 2.06 4.00 -1.95
CA ILE A 31 3.09 3.53 -2.88
C ILE A 31 3.14 4.43 -4.15
N PHE A 32 1.97 4.75 -4.71
CA PHE A 32 1.89 5.63 -5.89
C PHE A 32 2.43 7.04 -5.60
N TYR A 33 2.05 7.64 -4.46
CA TYR A 33 2.46 9.00 -4.12
C TYR A 33 3.94 9.08 -3.73
N GLU A 34 4.48 8.03 -3.12
CA GLU A 34 5.90 7.94 -2.76
C GLU A 34 6.80 7.78 -3.99
N VAL A 35 6.42 6.90 -4.94
CA VAL A 35 7.24 6.59 -6.12
C VAL A 35 7.03 7.57 -7.26
N SER A 36 5.77 7.89 -7.60
CA SER A 36 5.45 8.73 -8.76
C SER A 36 5.27 10.21 -8.39
N GLY A 37 5.06 10.53 -7.10
CA GLY A 37 4.73 11.88 -6.65
C GLY A 37 3.33 12.37 -7.07
N GLY A 38 2.67 11.68 -8.00
CA GLY A 38 1.42 12.09 -8.65
C GLY A 38 1.49 11.83 -10.17
N PRO A 39 0.42 12.08 -10.94
CA PRO A 39 0.40 11.86 -12.39
C PRO A 39 1.13 12.99 -13.17
N PHE A 40 2.29 13.41 -12.68
CA PHE A 40 3.09 14.46 -13.29
C PHE A 40 3.88 13.86 -14.46
N GLY A 41 3.60 14.33 -15.69
CA GLY A 41 4.26 13.82 -16.91
C GLY A 41 3.30 13.25 -17.95
N ALA A 42 2.01 13.04 -17.61
CA ALA A 42 1.00 12.64 -18.58
C ALA A 42 0.87 13.67 -19.73
N GLU A 43 0.96 14.97 -19.41
CA GLU A 43 0.88 16.07 -20.38
C GLU A 43 2.02 16.03 -21.39
N GLY A 44 3.25 15.80 -20.93
CA GLY A 44 4.44 15.67 -21.79
C GLY A 44 4.37 14.43 -22.68
N ILE A 45 3.90 13.31 -22.15
CA ILE A 45 3.75 12.05 -22.89
C ILE A 45 2.70 12.19 -24.00
N VAL A 46 1.57 12.83 -23.73
CA VAL A 46 0.53 13.05 -24.74
C VAL A 46 1.00 13.99 -25.84
N ASN A 47 1.75 15.04 -25.50
CA ASN A 47 2.30 15.99 -26.46
C ASN A 47 3.37 15.33 -27.37
N ALA A 48 4.26 14.54 -26.79
CA ALA A 48 5.35 13.86 -27.52
C ALA A 48 4.88 12.65 -28.33
N ALA A 49 4.03 11.79 -27.76
CA ALA A 49 3.62 10.53 -28.39
C ALA A 49 2.33 10.64 -29.22
N ARG A 50 1.62 11.78 -29.18
CA ARG A 50 0.23 11.94 -29.66
C ARG A 50 -0.77 11.16 -28.79
N PRO A 51 -2.04 11.63 -28.67
CA PRO A 51 -3.00 11.09 -27.70
C PRO A 51 -3.28 9.59 -27.81
N LEU A 52 -3.31 9.06 -29.03
CA LEU A 52 -3.63 7.66 -29.31
C LEU A 52 -2.54 6.70 -28.81
N LEU A 53 -1.26 7.02 -29.04
CA LEU A 53 -0.13 6.19 -28.60
C LEU A 53 0.10 6.33 -27.10
N ALA A 54 -0.09 7.53 -26.54
CA ALA A 54 -0.01 7.74 -25.09
C ALA A 54 -1.02 6.86 -24.33
N LEU A 55 -2.28 6.82 -24.78
CA LEU A 55 -3.31 5.99 -24.15
C LEU A 55 -3.04 4.50 -24.30
N LEU A 56 -2.53 4.07 -25.46
CA LEU A 56 -2.18 2.69 -25.71
C LEU A 56 -0.98 2.25 -24.84
N GLY A 57 0.01 3.12 -24.69
CA GLY A 57 1.13 2.95 -23.76
C GLY A 57 0.65 2.80 -22.32
N PHE A 58 -0.19 3.73 -21.83
CA PHE A 58 -0.76 3.63 -20.48
C PHE A 58 -1.56 2.35 -20.24
N LYS A 59 -2.18 1.79 -21.29
CA LYS A 59 -2.95 0.55 -21.16
C LYS A 59 -2.10 -0.71 -21.25
N ILE A 60 -1.04 -0.73 -22.05
CA ILE A 60 -0.25 -1.94 -22.31
C ILE A 60 0.93 -2.05 -21.36
N PHE A 61 1.61 -0.93 -21.13
CA PHE A 61 2.81 -0.85 -20.31
C PHE A 61 2.64 -1.44 -18.89
N PRO A 62 1.58 -1.13 -18.12
CA PRO A 62 1.44 -1.69 -16.79
C PRO A 62 1.20 -3.21 -16.78
N PHE A 63 0.65 -3.79 -17.85
CA PHE A 63 0.37 -5.22 -17.90
C PHE A 63 1.58 -6.05 -18.28
N ILE A 64 2.37 -5.56 -19.24
CA ILE A 64 3.56 -6.29 -19.71
C ILE A 64 4.72 -6.11 -18.74
N TRP A 65 4.85 -4.91 -18.16
CA TRP A 65 6.01 -4.56 -17.35
C TRP A 65 5.69 -4.49 -15.86
N CYS A 66 4.75 -3.63 -15.44
CA CYS A 66 4.54 -3.37 -14.02
C CYS A 66 3.98 -4.56 -13.24
N ILE A 67 3.07 -5.36 -13.81
CA ILE A 67 2.54 -6.56 -13.13
C ILE A 67 3.65 -7.60 -12.91
N LEU A 68 4.50 -7.80 -13.91
CA LEU A 68 5.61 -8.76 -13.82
C LEU A 68 6.63 -8.31 -12.77
N GLU A 69 7.00 -7.03 -12.79
CA GLU A 69 7.94 -6.45 -11.82
C GLU A 69 7.37 -6.48 -10.40
N ALA A 70 6.10 -6.12 -10.22
CA ALA A 70 5.45 -6.16 -8.91
C ALA A 70 5.37 -7.59 -8.35
N LEU A 71 5.14 -8.60 -9.18
CA LEU A 71 5.12 -10.00 -8.76
C LEU A 71 6.51 -10.44 -8.27
N ILE A 72 7.55 -10.12 -9.04
CA ILE A 72 8.92 -10.50 -8.67
C ILE A 72 9.35 -9.81 -7.38
N THR A 73 9.02 -8.52 -7.19
CA THR A 73 9.32 -7.78 -5.97
C THR A 73 8.50 -8.29 -4.79
N ALA A 74 7.24 -8.67 -5.01
CA ALA A 74 6.40 -9.25 -3.97
C ALA A 74 7.00 -10.56 -3.44
N GLU A 75 7.46 -11.45 -4.33
CA GLU A 75 8.14 -12.69 -3.96
C GLU A 75 9.39 -12.42 -3.12
N MET A 76 10.22 -11.47 -3.53
CA MET A 76 11.44 -11.11 -2.79
C MET A 76 11.13 -10.46 -1.43
N SER A 77 10.05 -9.65 -1.35
CA SER A 77 9.66 -8.96 -0.12
C SER A 77 9.09 -9.90 0.95
N THR A 78 8.49 -11.03 0.55
CA THR A 78 7.99 -12.07 1.47
C THR A 78 9.11 -12.91 2.08
N MET A 79 10.27 -12.96 1.41
CA MET A 79 11.44 -13.72 1.88
C MET A 79 12.30 -12.98 2.92
N LEU A 80 12.03 -11.70 3.16
CA LEU A 80 12.68 -10.85 4.18
C LEU A 80 11.86 -10.81 5.47
#